data_AF-A0A6G9J527-F1
#
_entry.id   AF-A0A6G9J527-F1
#
_cell.length_a   1.000
_cell.length_b   1.000
_cell.length_c   1.000
_cell.angle_alpha   90.00
_cell.angle_beta   90.00
_cell.angle_gamma   90.00
#
_symmetry.space_group_name_H-M   'P 1'
#
loop_
_entity.id
_entity.type
_entity.pdbx_description
1 polymer ?
#
loop_
_entity_poly.entity_id
_entity_poly.type
_entity_poly.pdbx_seq_one_letter_code
_entity_poly.pdbx_strand_id
1 'polypeptide(L)'
;MALSWIPVPFLFHFFDYNQYISMRSSASPVIVLCVAIIIVGGLSTQANWKTFFLMNGIAAVLTLCLASLAIPNDLHWFKPVTRNVAMVFTAIVYTLGQLVVHFLVRGVITLVKRG
;
A
#
# COMPACT_ATOMS: atom_id res chain seq x y z
N MET A 1 12.47 7.48 -5.45
CA MET A 1 12.40 6.04 -5.10
C MET A 1 12.42 5.75 -3.59
N ALA A 2 12.98 6.60 -2.72
CA ALA A 2 13.03 6.32 -1.27
C ALA A 2 11.68 5.99 -0.60
N LEU A 3 10.53 6.47 -1.12
CA LEU A 3 9.20 6.23 -0.53
C LEU A 3 8.59 4.85 -0.83
N SER A 4 9.06 4.07 -1.80
CA SER A 4 8.42 2.80 -2.19
C SER A 4 8.75 1.61 -1.27
N TRP A 5 9.60 1.78 -0.27
CA TRP A 5 9.83 0.79 0.79
C TRP A 5 8.91 0.95 1.99
N ILE A 6 8.16 2.06 2.04
CA ILE A 6 7.23 2.30 3.13
C ILE A 6 6.16 1.20 3.09
N PRO A 7 5.98 0.42 4.17
CA PRO A 7 4.99 -0.64 4.22
C PRO A 7 3.60 -0.04 4.44
N VAL A 8 3.10 0.70 3.45
CA VAL A 8 1.80 1.38 3.47
C VAL A 8 0.64 0.41 3.79
N PRO A 9 0.59 -0.83 3.26
CA PRO A 9 -0.43 -1.78 3.65
C PRO A 9 -0.45 -2.07 5.17
N PHE A 10 0.72 -2.15 5.81
CA PHE A 10 0.79 -2.28 7.26
C PHE A 10 0.29 -1.03 7.97
N LEU A 11 0.71 0.17 7.53
CA LEU A 11 0.27 1.42 8.15
C LEU A 11 -1.26 1.59 8.07
N PHE A 12 -1.86 1.21 6.95
CA PHE A 12 -3.31 1.19 6.76
C PHE A 12 -3.98 0.32 7.84
N HIS A 13 -3.60 -0.94 7.94
CA HIS A 13 -4.22 -1.89 8.87
C HIS A 13 -3.87 -1.60 10.33
N PHE A 14 -2.67 -1.10 10.60
CA PHE A 14 -2.24 -0.73 11.95
C PHE A 14 -3.08 0.44 12.47
N PHE A 15 -3.28 1.47 11.64
CA PHE A 15 -4.11 2.61 12.01
C PHE A 15 -5.57 2.20 12.19
N ASP A 16 -6.11 1.42 11.26
CA ASP A 16 -7.49 0.91 11.29
C ASP A 16 -7.76 0.07 12.55
N TYR A 17 -6.86 -0.87 12.86
CA TYR A 17 -6.92 -1.68 14.08
C TYR A 17 -6.84 -0.84 15.36
N ASN A 18 -5.96 0.17 15.40
CA ASN A 18 -5.85 1.05 16.58
C ASN A 18 -7.10 1.90 16.80
N GLN A 19 -7.83 2.26 15.75
CA GLN A 19 -9.12 2.92 15.90
C GLN A 19 -10.18 1.99 16.46
N TYR A 20 -10.22 0.75 15.95
CA TYR A 20 -11.12 -0.29 16.45
C TYR A 20 -10.96 -0.50 17.96
N ILE A 21 -9.74 -0.73 18.44
CA ILE A 21 -9.50 -0.94 19.88
C ILE A 21 -9.78 0.31 20.73
N SER A 22 -9.65 1.51 20.14
CA SER A 22 -9.92 2.77 20.83
C SER A 22 -11.40 3.16 20.82
N MET A 23 -12.27 2.36 20.21
CA MET A 23 -13.70 2.67 19.98
C MET A 23 -13.90 4.05 19.33
N ARG A 24 -12.94 4.51 18.53
CA ARG A 24 -13.01 5.80 17.85
C ARG A 24 -13.71 5.62 16.52
N SER A 25 -14.83 6.32 16.33
CA SER A 25 -15.42 6.49 15.00
C SER A 25 -14.63 7.56 14.25
N SER A 26 -13.74 7.16 13.36
CA SER A 26 -13.02 8.11 12.52
C SER A 26 -13.04 7.68 11.04
N ALA A 27 -12.64 8.59 10.16
CA ALA A 27 -12.61 8.33 8.72
C ALA A 27 -11.67 7.15 8.40
N SER A 28 -12.15 6.24 7.56
CA SER A 28 -11.39 5.09 7.09
C SER A 28 -10.05 5.52 6.47
N PRO A 29 -8.92 4.81 6.73
CA PRO A 29 -7.61 5.14 6.16
C PRO A 29 -7.51 4.95 4.64
N VAL A 30 -8.61 4.60 3.96
CA VAL A 30 -8.67 4.39 2.50
C VAL A 30 -8.19 5.63 1.73
N ILE A 31 -8.52 6.84 2.18
CA ILE A 31 -8.06 8.07 1.51
C ILE A 31 -6.53 8.15 1.53
N VAL A 32 -5.91 7.81 2.67
CA VAL A 32 -4.44 7.80 2.81
C VAL A 32 -3.82 6.75 1.89
N LEU A 33 -4.44 5.56 1.79
CA LEU A 33 -4.01 4.51 0.86
C LEU A 33 -4.06 4.98 -0.59
N CYS A 34 -5.15 5.62 -1.01
CA CYS A 34 -5.31 6.17 -2.37
C CYS A 34 -4.26 7.24 -2.67
N VAL A 35 -4.03 8.18 -1.73
CA VAL A 35 -3.00 9.21 -1.88
C VAL A 35 -1.61 8.58 -2.01
N ALA A 36 -1.30 7.57 -1.18
CA ALA A 36 -0.03 6.85 -1.26
C ALA A 36 0.15 6.10 -2.59
N ILE A 37 -0.93 5.51 -3.13
CA ILE A 37 -0.93 4.87 -4.45
C ILE A 37 -0.58 5.89 -5.55
N ILE A 38 -1.21 7.06 -5.53
CA ILE A 38 -0.98 8.12 -6.52
C ILE A 38 0.46 8.63 -6.46
N ILE A 39 0.93 8.97 -5.26
CA ILE A 39 2.28 9.52 -5.08
C ILE A 39 3.34 8.50 -5.48
N VAL A 40 3.27 7.27 -4.93
CA VAL A 40 4.31 6.26 -5.19
C VAL A 40 4.21 5.71 -6.61
N GLY A 41 3.00 5.53 -7.14
CA GLY A 41 2.77 5.15 -8.54
C GLY A 41 3.31 6.18 -9.52
N GLY A 42 3.10 7.48 -9.27
CA GLY A 42 3.64 8.56 -10.10
C GLY A 42 5.17 8.61 -10.06
N LEU A 43 5.77 8.49 -8.87
CA LEU A 43 7.23 8.43 -8.69
C LEU A 43 7.85 7.18 -9.33
N SER A 44 7.08 6.09 -9.46
CA SER A 44 7.57 4.86 -10.05
C SER A 44 7.87 4.95 -11.54
N THR A 45 7.43 6.01 -12.23
CA THR A 45 7.74 6.25 -13.65
C THR A 45 9.24 6.48 -13.90
N GLN A 46 9.99 6.81 -12.85
CA GLN A 46 11.45 6.97 -12.88
C GLN A 46 12.21 5.66 -12.62
N ALA A 47 11.50 4.58 -12.27
CA ALA A 47 12.07 3.28 -11.94
C ALA A 47 11.93 2.28 -13.11
N ASN A 48 12.87 1.34 -13.22
CA ASN A 48 12.68 0.17 -14.09
C ASN A 48 11.78 -0.88 -13.40
N TRP A 49 11.24 -1.82 -14.19
CA TRP A 49 10.32 -2.86 -13.72
C TRP A 49 10.92 -3.74 -12.62
N LYS A 50 12.21 -4.10 -12.73
CA LYS A 50 12.88 -4.93 -11.72
C LYS A 50 12.88 -4.23 -10.37
N THR A 51 13.24 -2.95 -10.36
CA THR A 51 13.25 -2.16 -9.12
C THR A 51 11.83 -1.93 -8.59
N PHE A 52 10.84 -1.69 -9.45
CA PHE A 52 9.44 -1.55 -9.03
C PHE A 52 8.93 -2.78 -8.24
N PHE A 53 9.09 -3.98 -8.82
CA PHE A 53 8.63 -5.21 -8.18
C PHE A 53 9.47 -5.57 -6.96
N LEU A 54 10.79 -5.32 -6.99
CA LEU A 54 11.65 -5.54 -5.83
C LEU A 54 11.22 -4.68 -4.64
N MET A 55 10.94 -3.40 -4.87
CA MET A 55 10.54 -2.47 -3.79
C MET A 55 9.18 -2.84 -3.20
N ASN A 56 8.20 -3.17 -4.06
CA ASN A 56 6.90 -3.66 -3.60
C ASN A 56 7.00 -5.00 -2.85
N GLY A 57 7.88 -5.91 -3.31
CA GLY A 57 8.16 -7.17 -2.62
C GLY A 57 8.74 -6.95 -1.24
N ILE A 58 9.74 -6.06 -1.10
CA ILE A 58 10.31 -5.68 0.20
C ILE A 58 9.23 -5.07 1.10
N ALA A 59 8.42 -4.14 0.58
CA ALA A 59 7.35 -3.52 1.34
C ALA A 59 6.28 -4.54 1.80
N ALA A 60 5.97 -5.55 0.99
CA ALA A 60 5.03 -6.62 1.35
C ALA A 60 5.60 -7.54 2.46
N VAL A 61 6.90 -7.89 2.39
CA VAL A 61 7.57 -8.64 3.46
C VAL A 61 7.59 -7.84 4.75
N LEU A 62 7.99 -6.56 4.68
CA LEU A 62 7.98 -5.65 5.84
C LEU A 62 6.58 -5.50 6.42
N THR A 63 5.55 -5.42 5.57
CA THR A 63 4.15 -5.36 6.00
C THR A 63 3.81 -6.57 6.89
N LEU A 64 4.16 -7.78 6.47
CA LEU A 64 3.87 -9.00 7.23
C LEU A 64 4.69 -9.10 8.52
N CYS A 65 5.97 -8.74 8.47
CA CYS A 65 6.82 -8.70 9.66
C CYS A 65 6.28 -7.73 10.70
N LEU A 66 5.98 -6.50 10.30
CA LEU A 66 5.45 -5.48 11.20
C LEU A 66 4.06 -5.84 11.73
N ALA A 67 3.17 -6.37 10.89
CA ALA A 67 1.87 -6.85 11.33
C ALA A 67 1.98 -7.94 12.39
N SER A 68 2.98 -8.83 12.26
CA SER A 68 3.22 -9.90 13.22
C SER A 68 3.72 -9.41 14.58
N LEU A 69 4.41 -8.27 14.61
CA LEU A 69 4.96 -7.67 15.82
C LEU A 69 3.97 -6.71 16.51
N ALA A 70 3.18 -5.97 15.74
CA ALA A 70 2.43 -4.81 16.25
C ALA A 70 0.90 -5.00 16.29
N ILE A 71 0.35 -6.01 15.60
CA ILE A 71 -1.11 -6.25 15.55
C ILE A 71 -1.41 -7.64 16.09
N PRO A 72 -2.14 -7.76 17.21
CA PRO A 72 -2.57 -9.06 17.75
C PRO A 72 -3.30 -9.92 16.72
N ASN A 73 -3.10 -11.23 16.80
CA ASN A 73 -3.90 -12.18 16.04
C ASN A 73 -5.15 -12.55 16.85
N ASP A 74 -6.01 -11.55 17.09
CA ASP A 74 -7.22 -11.70 17.90
C ASP A 74 -8.36 -12.40 17.14
N LEU A 75 -8.17 -12.70 15.84
CA LEU A 75 -9.12 -13.36 14.94
C LEU A 75 -10.51 -12.70 14.85
N HIS A 76 -10.73 -11.54 15.48
CA HIS A 76 -12.03 -10.87 15.53
C HIS A 76 -12.10 -9.72 14.52
N TRP A 77 -11.09 -8.85 14.49
CA TRP A 77 -11.12 -7.66 13.63
C TRP A 77 -11.07 -7.99 12.14
N PHE A 78 -10.22 -8.95 11.76
CA PHE A 78 -9.96 -9.25 10.36
C PHE A 78 -11.00 -10.17 9.69
N LYS A 79 -12.06 -10.57 10.40
CA LYS A 79 -13.08 -11.46 9.84
C LYS A 79 -13.76 -10.83 8.61
N PRO A 80 -14.12 -11.64 7.60
CA PRO A 80 -14.08 -13.11 7.57
C PRO A 80 -12.71 -13.71 7.22
N VAL A 81 -11.69 -12.89 6.98
CA VAL A 81 -10.33 -13.34 6.63
C VAL A 81 -9.39 -13.35 7.84
N THR A 82 -8.12 -13.70 7.63
CA THR A 82 -7.07 -13.58 8.66
C THR A 82 -6.27 -12.30 8.47
N ARG A 83 -5.61 -11.82 9.55
CA ARG A 83 -4.70 -10.66 9.50
C ARG A 83 -3.73 -10.75 8.33
N ASN A 84 -3.02 -11.87 8.19
CA ASN A 84 -2.00 -12.02 7.15
C ASN A 84 -2.63 -12.01 5.75
N VAL A 85 -3.81 -12.59 5.57
CA VAL A 85 -4.53 -12.54 4.28
C VAL A 85 -4.95 -11.11 3.94
N ALA A 86 -5.47 -10.35 4.91
CA ALA A 86 -5.83 -8.94 4.72
C ALA A 86 -4.60 -8.09 4.34
N MET A 87 -3.46 -8.33 4.99
CA MET A 87 -2.19 -7.65 4.69
C MET A 87 -1.73 -7.92 3.26
N VAL A 88 -1.72 -9.18 2.84
CA VAL A 88 -1.34 -9.59 1.48
C VAL A 88 -2.29 -9.00 0.45
N PHE A 89 -3.60 -9.06 0.72
CA PHE A 89 -4.61 -8.49 -0.18
C PHE A 89 -4.39 -6.99 -0.38
N THR A 90 -4.23 -6.22 0.71
CA THR A 90 -3.99 -4.78 0.61
C THR A 90 -2.65 -4.47 -0.05
N ALA A 91 -1.61 -5.29 0.15
CA ALA A 91 -0.34 -5.14 -0.57
C ALA A 91 -0.51 -5.35 -2.08
N ILE A 92 -1.29 -6.34 -2.50
CA ILE A 92 -1.62 -6.57 -3.92
C ILE A 92 -2.37 -5.37 -4.49
N VAL A 93 -3.43 -4.90 -3.81
CA VAL A 93 -4.21 -3.73 -4.24
C VAL A 93 -3.31 -2.49 -4.35
N TYR A 94 -2.42 -2.30 -3.37
CA TYR A 94 -1.47 -1.19 -3.35
C TYR A 94 -0.52 -1.24 -4.56
N THR A 95 0.11 -2.39 -4.82
CA THR A 95 1.01 -2.56 -5.96
C THR A 95 0.29 -2.41 -7.30
N LEU A 96 -0.90 -3.00 -7.47
CA LEU A 96 -1.69 -2.86 -8.70
C LEU A 96 -2.16 -1.42 -8.91
N GLY A 97 -2.59 -0.73 -7.86
CA GLY A 97 -2.94 0.68 -7.93
C GLY A 97 -1.78 1.55 -8.40
N GLN A 98 -0.58 1.34 -7.84
CA GLN A 98 0.63 2.03 -8.29
C GLN A 98 0.93 1.77 -9.76
N LEU A 99 0.73 0.54 -10.22
CA LEU A 99 0.97 0.14 -11.60
C LEU A 99 0.02 0.87 -12.57
N VAL A 100 -1.26 0.99 -12.21
CA VAL A 100 -2.23 1.78 -12.99
C VAL A 100 -1.77 3.24 -13.08
N VAL A 101 -1.43 3.86 -11.94
CA VAL A 101 -0.94 5.25 -11.92
C VAL A 101 0.34 5.41 -12.72
N HIS A 102 1.27 4.47 -12.63
CA HIS A 102 2.51 4.46 -13.41
C HIS A 102 2.22 4.61 -14.90
N PHE A 103 1.32 3.77 -15.45
CA PHE A 103 0.99 3.79 -16.87
C PHE A 103 0.27 5.09 -17.27
N LEU A 104 -0.65 5.58 -16.44
CA LEU A 104 -1.34 6.85 -16.69
C LEU A 104 -0.34 8.02 -16.76
N VAL A 105 0.52 8.16 -15.74
CA VAL A 105 1.51 9.25 -15.69
C VAL A 105 2.50 9.16 -16.85
N ARG A 106 3.00 7.96 -17.15
CA ARG A 106 3.93 7.75 -18.26
C ARG A 106 3.27 8.04 -19.62
N GLY A 107 2.00 7.69 -19.78
CA GLY A 107 1.19 8.03 -20.95
C GLY A 107 1.08 9.55 -21.13
N VAL A 108 0.71 10.28 -20.07
CA VAL A 108 0.61 11.75 -20.08
C VAL A 108 1.97 12.39 -20.43
N ILE A 109 3.07 11.96 -19.80
CA ILE A 109 4.42 12.47 -20.10
C ILE A 109 4.77 12.25 -21.58
N THR A 110 4.39 11.12 -22.15
CA THR A 110 4.67 10.80 -23.56
C THR A 110 3.86 11.67 -24.51
N LEU A 111 2.59 11.96 -24.18
CA LEU A 111 1.73 12.84 -24.97
C LEU A 111 2.25 14.29 -24.95
N VAL A 112 2.59 14.80 -23.77
CA VAL A 112 3.12 16.17 -23.60
C VAL A 112 4.43 16.37 -24.35
N LYS A 113 5.29 15.35 -24.47
CA LYS A 113 6.54 15.43 -25.23
C LYS A 113 6.35 15.41 -26.76
N ARG A 114 5.17 15.00 -27.24
CA ARG A 114 4.88 14.83 -28.67
C ARG A 114 4.12 16.01 -29.28
N GLY A 115 3.44 16.82 -28.47
CA GLY A 115 2.79 18.07 -28.87
C GLY A 115 3.74 19.25 -28.72
#